data_AF-A0A1L9GSD1-F1
#
_entry.id   AF-A0A1L9GSD1-F1
#
_cell.length_a   1.000
_cell.length_b   1.000
_cell.length_c   1.000
_cell.angle_alpha   90.00
_cell.angle_beta   90.00
_cell.angle_gamma   90.00
#
_symmetry.space_group_name_H-M   'P 1'
#
loop_
_entity.id
_entity.type
_entity.pdbx_description
1 polymer ?
#
loop_
_entity_poly.entity_id
_entity_poly.type
_entity_poly.pdbx_seq_one_letter_code
_entity_poly.pdbx_strand_id
1 'polypeptide(L)'
;MHMKEARENQDTKTQFGRAMESLAIEPIFANSAQAKGRVERLFNTLQDRLIKEMRLAGISDMASANQFLEETFIPWFNKRFGVAPRRKANLHRALAGKERSQLDSIFSRHDSRVVQNDFTIQHDKQFYQLAKDQPVTICKKDKVTVEEWLDRTVHIRLRGKEINCQVLPARPKPSRTTPWVLAATTPNHIQRSPYQPSPNHPWKRRIHADILAQQLVKGRHF
;
A
#
# COMPACT_ATOMS: atom_id res chain seq x y z
N MET A 1 20.19 4.96 27.11
CA MET A 1 19.73 4.88 25.72
C MET A 1 19.13 6.21 25.33
N HIS A 2 19.79 6.99 24.46
CA HIS A 2 19.24 8.22 23.91
C HIS A 2 18.17 7.88 22.87
N MET A 3 16.90 8.10 23.20
CA MET A 3 15.82 8.05 22.22
C MET A 3 15.82 9.40 21.50
N LYS A 4 16.45 9.45 20.31
CA LYS A 4 16.38 10.62 19.44
C LYS A 4 14.92 10.89 19.09
N GLU A 5 14.54 12.16 19.10
CA GLU A 5 13.18 12.61 18.80
C GLU A 5 12.69 12.03 17.45
N ALA A 6 11.40 11.68 17.37
CA ALA A 6 10.76 11.06 16.19
C ALA A 6 10.86 11.90 14.90
N ARG A 7 11.39 13.12 14.97
CA ARG A 7 11.70 13.98 13.82
C ARG A 7 12.89 13.48 12.99
N GLU A 8 13.84 12.76 13.57
CA GLU A 8 15.10 12.38 12.89
C GLU A 8 15.11 10.96 12.30
N ASN A 9 14.09 10.13 12.57
CA ASN A 9 14.02 8.76 12.06
C ASN A 9 12.81 8.58 11.13
N GLN A 10 13.05 8.27 9.85
CA GLN A 10 12.01 7.84 8.90
C GLN A 10 11.24 6.60 9.40
N ASP A 11 11.85 5.78 10.25
CA ASP A 11 11.25 4.58 10.86
C ASP A 11 10.30 4.87 12.05
N THR A 12 10.16 6.12 12.50
CA THR A 12 9.32 6.50 13.68
C THR A 12 8.05 7.27 13.30
N LYS A 13 7.72 7.36 12.01
CA LYS A 13 6.52 8.06 11.56
C LYS A 13 5.26 7.28 11.94
N THR A 14 4.32 7.95 12.60
CA THR A 14 3.01 7.34 12.93
C THR A 14 2.20 7.06 11.67
N GLN A 15 1.28 6.09 11.73
CA GLN A 15 0.35 5.81 10.63
C GLN A 15 -0.42 7.06 10.19
N PHE A 16 -0.85 7.87 11.17
CA PHE A 16 -1.48 9.15 10.92
C PHE A 16 -0.55 10.13 10.19
N GLY A 17 0.68 10.29 10.67
CA GLY A 17 1.67 11.17 10.04
C GLY A 17 1.97 10.77 8.60
N ARG A 18 2.07 9.46 8.31
CA ARG A 18 2.22 8.91 6.96
C ARG A 18 1.05 9.28 6.06
N ALA A 19 -0.19 9.10 6.53
CA ALA A 19 -1.39 9.45 5.77
C ALA A 19 -1.45 10.95 5.46
N MET A 20 -1.14 11.81 6.45
CA MET A 20 -1.13 13.27 6.26
C MET A 20 -0.09 13.71 5.23
N GLU A 21 1.13 13.17 5.27
CA GLU A 21 2.14 13.47 4.23
C GLU A 21 1.70 13.03 2.84
N SER A 22 1.03 11.89 2.73
CA SER A 22 0.50 11.40 1.45
C SER A 22 -0.53 12.36 0.83
N LEU A 23 -1.20 13.16 1.67
CA LEU A 23 -2.15 14.20 1.28
C LEU A 23 -1.53 15.59 1.22
N ALA A 24 -0.20 15.71 1.35
CA ALA A 24 0.52 16.97 1.46
C ALA A 24 -0.04 17.89 2.57
N ILE A 25 -0.48 17.28 3.68
CA ILE A 25 -0.95 17.95 4.89
C ILE A 25 0.19 17.96 5.90
N GLU A 26 0.59 19.15 6.33
CA GLU A 26 1.58 19.32 7.39
C GLU A 26 0.87 19.35 8.77
N PRO A 27 1.10 18.36 9.66
CA PRO A 27 0.54 18.40 11.00
C PRO A 27 1.27 19.46 11.84
N ILE A 28 0.54 20.47 12.30
CA ILE A 28 1.06 21.46 13.24
C ILE A 28 0.78 20.98 14.66
N PHE A 29 1.82 20.51 15.35
CA PHE A 29 1.70 20.07 16.73
C PHE A 29 1.71 21.27 17.68
N ALA A 30 0.69 21.35 18.54
CA ALA A 30 0.61 22.38 19.56
C ALA A 30 1.58 22.05 20.71
N ASN A 31 2.69 22.77 20.78
CA ASN A 31 3.69 22.61 21.85
C ASN A 31 3.32 23.36 23.14
N SER A 32 2.11 23.94 23.25
CA SER A 32 1.66 24.68 24.42
C SER A 32 0.17 24.49 24.74
N ALA A 33 -0.16 24.49 26.03
CA ALA A 33 -1.54 24.35 26.53
C ALA A 33 -2.48 25.48 26.05
N GLN A 34 -1.93 26.69 25.83
CA GLN A 34 -2.71 27.86 25.43
C GLN A 34 -3.26 27.74 23.99
N ALA A 35 -2.58 26.98 23.11
CA ALA A 35 -3.07 26.64 21.77
C ALA A 35 -4.17 25.55 21.79
N LYS A 36 -4.27 24.79 22.87
CA LYS A 36 -5.14 23.61 23.01
C LYS A 36 -6.45 23.87 23.78
N GLY A 37 -6.51 24.96 24.55
CA GLY A 37 -7.61 25.23 25.50
C GLY A 37 -9.02 25.37 24.88
N ARG A 38 -9.16 25.80 23.62
CA ARG A 38 -10.49 25.83 22.96
C ARG A 38 -11.02 24.42 22.67
N VAL A 39 -10.15 23.55 22.16
CA VAL A 39 -10.48 22.16 21.83
C VAL A 39 -10.76 21.38 23.12
N GLU A 40 -9.98 21.60 24.17
CA GLU A 40 -10.19 20.92 25.46
C GLU A 40 -11.52 21.31 26.12
N ARG A 41 -11.91 22.59 26.10
CA ARG A 41 -13.22 23.02 26.61
C ARG A 41 -14.37 22.40 25.81
N LEU A 42 -14.24 22.34 24.49
CA LEU A 42 -15.22 21.70 23.63
C LEU A 42 -15.32 20.20 23.98
N PHE A 43 -14.20 19.50 24.06
CA PHE A 43 -14.17 18.07 24.39
C PHE A 43 -14.74 17.77 25.78
N ASN A 44 -14.44 18.57 26.79
CA ASN A 44 -15.06 18.42 28.12
C ASN A 44 -16.59 18.60 28.04
N THR A 45 -17.05 19.60 27.28
CA THR A 45 -18.49 19.85 27.09
C THR A 45 -19.16 18.69 26.36
N LEU A 46 -18.53 18.16 25.31
CA LEU A 46 -19.05 17.03 24.56
C LEU A 46 -19.07 15.76 25.41
N GLN A 47 -17.98 15.44 26.11
CA GLN A 47 -17.90 14.24 26.97
C GLN A 47 -18.92 14.27 28.10
N ASP A 48 -19.18 15.42 28.72
CA ASP A 48 -20.21 15.52 29.75
C ASP A 48 -21.62 15.47 29.15
N ARG A 49 -21.88 16.27 28.12
CA ARG A 49 -23.24 16.52 27.63
C ARG A 49 -23.74 15.45 26.67
N LEU A 50 -22.93 15.03 25.71
CA LEU A 50 -23.33 14.02 24.73
C LEU A 50 -23.78 12.73 25.43
N ILE A 51 -23.03 12.29 26.44
CA ILE A 51 -23.34 11.08 27.20
C ILE A 51 -24.70 11.22 27.92
N LYS A 52 -24.98 12.38 28.51
CA LYS A 52 -26.25 12.64 29.20
C LYS A 52 -27.43 12.68 28.22
N GLU A 53 -27.29 13.36 27.09
CA GLU A 53 -28.35 13.45 26.08
C GLU A 53 -28.63 12.07 25.46
N MET A 54 -27.59 11.27 25.20
CA MET A 54 -27.75 9.87 24.76
C MET A 54 -28.48 9.01 25.80
N ARG A 55 -28.17 9.21 27.09
CA ARG A 55 -28.86 8.50 28.19
C ARG A 55 -30.33 8.91 28.29
N LEU A 56 -30.64 10.20 28.13
CA LEU A 56 -32.02 10.70 28.11
C LEU A 56 -32.81 10.15 26.92
N ALA A 57 -32.15 9.94 25.78
CA ALA A 57 -32.72 9.30 24.60
C ALA A 57 -32.81 7.77 24.70
N GLY A 58 -32.35 7.16 25.80
CA GLY A 58 -32.40 5.72 26.02
C GLY A 58 -31.46 4.90 25.10
N ILE A 59 -30.43 5.53 24.53
CA ILE A 59 -29.53 4.90 23.57
C ILE A 59 -28.55 3.98 24.28
N SER A 60 -28.43 2.74 23.79
CA SER A 60 -27.55 1.72 24.36
C SER A 60 -26.71 0.95 23.32
N ASP A 61 -26.86 1.27 22.04
CA ASP A 61 -26.13 0.65 20.94
C ASP A 61 -25.44 1.68 20.03
N MET A 62 -24.44 1.23 19.29
CA MET A 62 -23.60 2.10 18.46
C MET A 62 -24.32 2.65 17.23
N ALA A 63 -25.26 1.89 16.66
CA ALA A 63 -25.98 2.31 15.46
C ALA A 63 -26.92 3.48 15.79
N SER A 64 -27.74 3.33 16.82
CA SER A 64 -28.62 4.39 17.34
C SER A 64 -27.83 5.61 17.82
N ALA A 65 -26.64 5.40 18.41
CA ALA A 65 -25.75 6.49 18.80
C ALA A 65 -25.27 7.33 17.61
N ASN A 66 -24.83 6.67 16.52
CA ASN A 66 -24.39 7.35 15.31
C ASN A 66 -25.54 8.14 14.67
N GLN A 67 -26.72 7.54 14.57
CA GLN A 67 -27.91 8.21 14.06
C GLN A 67 -28.28 9.44 14.91
N PHE A 68 -28.31 9.28 16.24
CA PHE A 68 -28.59 10.38 17.16
C PHE A 68 -27.59 11.53 17.04
N LEU A 69 -26.31 11.21 16.87
CA LEU A 69 -25.26 12.20 16.65
C LEU A 69 -25.51 13.04 15.41
N GLU A 70 -25.76 12.39 14.27
CA GLU A 70 -25.93 13.06 12.97
C GLU A 70 -27.25 13.84 12.88
N GLU A 71 -28.35 13.23 13.30
CA GLU A 71 -29.69 13.77 13.06
C GLU A 71 -30.15 14.73 14.15
N THR A 72 -29.72 14.53 15.40
CA THR A 72 -30.27 15.25 16.56
C THR A 72 -29.21 16.11 17.24
N PHE A 73 -28.14 15.49 17.76
CA PHE A 73 -27.21 16.15 18.66
C PHE A 73 -26.36 17.21 17.95
N ILE A 74 -25.71 16.89 16.82
CA ILE A 74 -24.86 17.83 16.09
C ILE A 74 -25.66 19.06 15.61
N PRO A 75 -26.84 18.92 14.97
CA PRO A 75 -27.65 20.06 14.58
C PRO A 75 -28.09 20.93 15.76
N TRP A 76 -28.57 20.31 16.85
CA TRP A 76 -28.96 21.02 18.06
C TRP A 76 -27.79 21.75 18.71
N PHE A 77 -26.63 21.09 18.81
CA PHE A 77 -25.42 21.65 19.41
C PHE A 77 -24.91 22.84 18.60
N ASN A 78 -24.82 22.70 17.27
CA ASN A 78 -24.36 23.75 16.38
C ASN A 78 -25.35 24.95 16.35
N LYS A 79 -26.66 24.71 16.47
CA LYS A 79 -27.65 25.79 16.58
C LYS A 79 -27.45 26.62 17.84
N ARG A 80 -27.06 25.98 18.95
CA ARG A 80 -26.93 26.63 20.26
C ARG A 80 -25.56 27.25 20.51
N PHE A 81 -24.50 26.60 20.05
CA PHE A 81 -23.11 26.93 20.38
C PHE A 81 -22.23 27.24 19.16
N GLY A 82 -22.74 27.00 17.94
CA GLY A 82 -22.01 27.28 16.72
C GLY A 82 -21.80 28.78 16.53
N VAL A 83 -20.57 29.16 16.16
CA VAL A 83 -20.21 30.55 15.85
C VAL A 83 -19.97 30.65 14.35
N ALA A 84 -20.65 31.61 13.71
CA ALA A 84 -20.46 31.84 12.28
C ALA A 84 -19.01 32.29 11.99
N PRO A 85 -18.39 31.79 10.91
CA PRO A 85 -17.04 32.20 10.57
C PRO A 85 -17.02 33.68 10.15
N ARG A 86 -15.98 34.41 10.57
CA ARG A 86 -15.79 35.83 10.22
C ARG A 86 -15.71 36.06 8.71
N ARG A 87 -15.21 35.08 7.95
CA ARG A 87 -15.16 35.09 6.48
C ARG A 87 -15.73 33.76 5.98
N LYS A 88 -16.63 33.83 5.00
CA LYS A 88 -17.30 32.65 4.42
C LYS A 88 -16.50 31.97 3.29
N ALA A 89 -15.34 32.50 2.94
CA ALA A 89 -14.51 31.94 1.87
C ALA A 89 -14.03 30.54 2.25
N ASN A 90 -14.28 29.57 1.36
CA ASN A 90 -13.74 28.23 1.49
C ASN A 90 -12.28 28.23 1.01
N LEU A 91 -11.35 27.93 1.92
CA LEU A 91 -9.91 27.87 1.62
C LEU A 91 -9.38 26.43 1.60
N HIS A 92 -10.27 25.42 1.63
CA HIS A 92 -9.88 24.03 1.58
C HIS A 92 -9.39 23.63 0.18
N ARG A 93 -8.30 22.86 0.12
CA ARG A 93 -7.79 22.26 -1.12
C ARG A 93 -8.73 21.13 -1.56
N ALA A 94 -9.19 21.19 -2.81
CA ALA A 94 -9.89 20.06 -3.42
C ALA A 94 -8.91 18.91 -3.69
N LEU A 95 -9.37 17.67 -3.49
CA LEU A 95 -8.59 16.47 -3.81
C LEU A 95 -8.54 16.26 -5.33
N ALA A 96 -7.35 15.93 -5.85
CA ALA A 96 -7.20 15.49 -7.23
C ALA A 96 -7.86 14.12 -7.44
N GLY A 97 -8.30 13.82 -8.67
CA GLY A 97 -8.97 12.55 -8.99
C GLY A 97 -8.14 11.30 -8.62
N LYS A 98 -6.81 11.38 -8.79
CA LYS A 98 -5.87 10.32 -8.41
C LYS A 98 -5.74 10.16 -6.89
N GLU A 99 -5.76 11.26 -6.12
CA GLU A 99 -5.73 11.17 -4.65
C GLU A 99 -7.03 10.53 -4.16
N ARG A 100 -8.16 10.89 -4.78
CA ARG A 100 -9.48 10.37 -4.41
C ARG A 100 -9.60 8.86 -4.63
N SER A 101 -9.00 8.31 -5.69
CA SER A 101 -8.98 6.87 -5.93
C SER A 101 -7.99 6.10 -5.05
N GLN A 102 -7.15 6.79 -4.29
CA GLN A 102 -6.13 6.21 -3.42
C GLN A 102 -6.45 6.35 -1.94
N LEU A 103 -7.61 6.91 -1.56
CA LEU A 103 -7.93 7.21 -0.15
C LEU A 103 -7.90 5.97 0.75
N ASP A 104 -8.42 4.84 0.29
CA ASP A 104 -8.42 3.60 1.10
C ASP A 104 -6.99 3.15 1.44
N SER A 105 -6.09 3.25 0.46
CA SER A 105 -4.67 2.99 0.64
C SER A 105 -3.96 4.07 1.46
N ILE A 106 -4.36 5.33 1.33
CA ILE A 106 -3.78 6.43 2.09
C ILE A 106 -4.16 6.31 3.57
N PHE A 107 -5.38 5.89 3.89
CA PHE A 107 -5.88 5.78 5.26
C PHE A 107 -5.75 4.37 5.88
N SER A 108 -5.23 3.40 5.13
CA SER A 108 -4.98 2.05 5.64
C SER A 108 -3.80 1.98 6.62
N ARG A 109 -3.73 0.91 7.41
CA ARG A 109 -2.58 0.62 8.25
C ARG A 109 -1.46 0.00 7.40
N HIS A 110 -0.27 0.61 7.42
CA HIS A 110 0.85 0.15 6.61
C HIS A 110 1.89 -0.57 7.48
N ASP A 111 2.19 -1.82 7.14
CA ASP A 111 3.19 -2.63 7.82
C ASP A 111 4.27 -3.08 6.85
N SER A 112 5.53 -2.73 7.13
CA SER A 112 6.67 -3.19 6.31
C SER A 112 6.96 -4.66 6.61
N ARG A 113 7.00 -5.49 5.57
CA ARG A 113 7.33 -6.91 5.64
C ARG A 113 8.37 -7.27 4.59
N VAL A 114 9.01 -8.42 4.78
CA VAL A 114 10.06 -8.91 3.89
C VAL A 114 9.60 -10.19 3.24
N VAL A 115 9.78 -10.29 1.92
CA VAL A 115 9.51 -11.50 1.15
C VAL A 115 10.50 -12.59 1.56
N GLN A 116 9.98 -13.72 2.02
CA GLN A 116 10.78 -14.88 2.41
C GLN A 116 11.37 -15.60 1.20
N ASN A 117 12.31 -16.52 1.44
CA ASN A 117 13.01 -17.23 0.36
C ASN A 117 12.11 -18.13 -0.49
N ASP A 118 10.93 -18.49 0.02
CA ASP A 118 9.87 -19.25 -0.62
C ASP A 118 8.77 -18.36 -1.23
N PHE A 119 9.03 -17.05 -1.35
CA PHE A 119 8.08 -16.05 -1.81
C PHE A 119 6.79 -16.00 -0.98
N THR A 120 6.93 -16.21 0.32
CA THR A 120 5.84 -16.02 1.27
C THR A 120 6.04 -14.73 2.06
N ILE A 121 4.94 -14.17 2.52
CA ILE A 121 4.92 -13.03 3.44
C ILE A 121 4.10 -13.44 4.64
N GLN A 122 4.62 -13.20 5.84
CA GLN A 122 3.86 -13.40 7.07
C GLN A 122 3.34 -12.04 7.57
N HIS A 123 2.04 -11.96 7.82
CA HIS A 123 1.41 -10.79 8.40
C HIS A 123 0.22 -11.22 9.26
N ASP A 124 0.14 -10.68 10.47
CA ASP A 124 -0.88 -10.98 11.48
C ASP A 124 -1.26 -12.48 11.59
N LYS A 125 -0.26 -13.32 11.89
CA LYS A 125 -0.37 -14.79 12.01
C LYS A 125 -0.79 -15.53 10.73
N GLN A 126 -1.11 -14.82 9.66
CA GLN A 126 -1.44 -15.37 8.36
C GLN A 126 -0.22 -15.42 7.45
N PHE A 127 -0.20 -16.40 6.54
CA PHE A 127 0.80 -16.52 5.49
C PHE A 127 0.18 -16.21 4.13
N TYR A 128 0.88 -15.41 3.34
CA TYR A 128 0.49 -15.01 2.00
C TYR A 128 1.50 -15.57 1.02
N GLN A 129 1.07 -16.46 0.13
CA GLN A 129 1.91 -16.96 -0.96
C GLN A 129 1.80 -16.02 -2.15
N LEU A 130 2.94 -15.54 -2.66
CA LEU A 130 2.95 -14.74 -3.87
C LEU A 130 2.68 -15.63 -5.08
N ALA A 131 1.78 -15.17 -5.95
CA ALA A 131 1.45 -15.85 -7.21
C ALA A 131 2.62 -15.75 -8.21
N LYS A 132 2.62 -16.60 -9.25
CA LYS A 132 3.67 -16.57 -10.27
C LYS A 132 3.51 -15.39 -11.22
N ASP A 133 2.27 -15.04 -11.52
CA ASP A 133 1.89 -13.86 -12.28
C ASP A 133 1.96 -12.64 -11.38
N GLN A 134 2.75 -11.65 -11.78
CA GLN A 134 2.98 -10.47 -10.96
C GLN A 134 3.05 -9.21 -11.82
N PRO A 135 2.48 -8.08 -11.39
CA PRO A 135 2.59 -6.83 -12.14
C PRO A 135 3.97 -6.15 -12.01
N VAL A 136 4.80 -6.64 -11.08
CA VAL A 136 6.16 -6.16 -10.82
C VAL A 136 7.08 -7.34 -10.48
N THR A 137 8.35 -7.24 -10.84
CA THR A 137 9.35 -8.27 -10.53
C THR A 137 9.64 -8.29 -9.04
N ILE A 138 9.48 -9.46 -8.42
CA ILE A 138 9.68 -9.66 -6.97
C ILE A 138 10.93 -10.51 -6.76
N CYS A 139 11.84 -10.00 -5.95
CA CYS A 139 13.03 -10.70 -5.49
C CYS A 139 12.85 -11.23 -4.07
N LYS A 140 13.62 -12.27 -3.73
CA LYS A 140 13.75 -12.71 -2.34
C LYS A 140 14.30 -11.56 -1.51
N LYS A 141 13.80 -11.42 -0.27
CA LYS A 141 14.16 -10.35 0.66
C LYS A 141 13.76 -8.93 0.23
N ASP A 142 12.93 -8.78 -0.81
CA ASP A 142 12.32 -7.48 -1.11
C ASP A 142 11.46 -7.03 0.07
N LYS A 143 11.56 -5.73 0.40
CA LYS A 143 10.67 -5.08 1.37
C LYS A 143 9.37 -4.72 0.67
N VAL A 144 8.25 -5.17 1.22
CA VAL A 144 6.89 -4.92 0.74
C VAL A 144 6.10 -4.17 1.81
N THR A 145 5.11 -3.41 1.36
CA THR A 145 4.15 -2.74 2.24
C THR A 145 2.87 -3.56 2.28
N VAL A 146 2.49 -4.03 3.46
CA VAL A 146 1.18 -4.64 3.69
C VAL A 146 0.23 -3.54 4.16
N GLU A 147 -0.85 -3.34 3.43
CA GLU A 147 -1.89 -2.36 3.69
C GLU A 147 -3.14 -3.09 4.24
N GLU A 148 -3.53 -2.81 5.47
CA GLU A 148 -4.79 -3.28 6.06
C GLU A 148 -5.82 -2.14 5.98
N TRP A 149 -6.82 -2.31 5.13
CA TRP A 149 -7.86 -1.31 4.88
C TRP A 149 -8.92 -1.32 5.99
N LEU A 150 -9.78 -0.30 6.04
CA LEU A 150 -10.80 -0.14 7.09
C LEU A 150 -11.87 -1.24 7.07
N ASP A 151 -12.09 -1.86 5.91
CA ASP A 151 -12.95 -3.03 5.72
C ASP A 151 -12.27 -4.36 6.11
N ARG A 152 -11.04 -4.30 6.63
CA ARG A 152 -10.18 -5.42 7.01
C ARG A 152 -9.64 -6.25 5.85
N THR A 153 -9.73 -5.74 4.62
CA THR A 153 -9.03 -6.35 3.48
C THR A 153 -7.53 -6.07 3.57
N VAL A 154 -6.73 -7.03 3.08
CA VAL A 154 -5.27 -6.95 3.10
C VAL A 154 -4.75 -6.86 1.68
N HIS A 155 -4.07 -5.76 1.38
CA HIS A 155 -3.47 -5.48 0.09
C HIS A 155 -1.96 -5.39 0.25
N ILE A 156 -1.20 -6.07 -0.60
CA ILE A 156 0.27 -6.06 -0.52
C ILE A 156 0.81 -5.27 -1.70
N ARG A 157 1.69 -4.32 -1.44
CA ARG A 157 2.29 -3.47 -2.48
C ARG A 157 3.81 -3.54 -2.50
N LEU A 158 4.35 -3.50 -3.71
CA LEU A 158 5.76 -3.40 -4.00
C LEU A 158 5.98 -2.38 -5.12
N ARG A 159 6.85 -1.39 -4.90
CA ARG A 159 7.22 -0.37 -5.89
C ARG A 159 6.00 0.34 -6.52
N GLY A 160 4.99 0.64 -5.71
CA GLY A 160 3.78 1.34 -6.12
C GLY A 160 2.76 0.50 -6.89
N LYS A 161 2.96 -0.83 -6.99
CA LYS A 161 1.98 -1.76 -7.56
C LYS A 161 1.53 -2.77 -6.52
N GLU A 162 0.25 -3.12 -6.57
CA GLU A 162 -0.29 -4.21 -5.79
C GLU A 162 0.19 -5.55 -6.38
N ILE A 163 0.60 -6.48 -5.52
CA ILE A 163 1.13 -7.79 -5.93
C ILE A 163 0.08 -8.88 -5.70
N ASN A 164 0.07 -9.86 -6.59
CA ASN A 164 -0.90 -10.95 -6.54
C ASN A 164 -0.49 -11.95 -5.47
N CYS A 165 -1.37 -12.23 -4.53
CA CYS A 165 -1.11 -13.19 -3.46
C CYS A 165 -2.35 -14.00 -3.10
N GLN A 166 -2.12 -15.15 -2.46
CA GLN A 166 -3.17 -16.02 -1.94
C GLN A 166 -2.90 -16.30 -0.47
N VAL A 167 -3.97 -16.26 0.33
CA VAL A 167 -3.92 -16.59 1.74
C VAL A 167 -3.74 -18.10 1.91
N LEU A 168 -2.72 -18.50 2.66
CA LEU A 168 -2.49 -19.90 3.02
C LEU A 168 -3.14 -20.21 4.38
N PRO A 169 -3.80 -21.38 4.53
CA PRO A 169 -4.44 -21.77 5.78
C PRO A 169 -3.44 -22.16 6.89
N ALA A 170 -2.21 -22.51 6.52
CA ALA A 170 -1.16 -22.93 7.44
C ALA A 170 0.20 -22.49 6.93
N ARG A 171 1.22 -22.58 7.79
CA ARG A 171 2.60 -22.30 7.43
C ARG A 171 3.03 -23.19 6.24
N PRO A 172 3.56 -22.61 5.16
CA PRO A 172 4.02 -23.38 4.02
C PRO A 172 5.19 -24.28 4.42
N LYS A 173 5.22 -25.48 3.84
CA LYS A 173 6.36 -26.39 3.99
C LYS A 173 7.53 -25.86 3.15
N PRO A 174 8.77 -25.93 3.64
CA PRO A 174 9.93 -25.48 2.88
C PRO A 174 10.03 -26.25 1.55
N SER A 175 9.99 -25.50 0.45
CA SER A 175 10.17 -26.03 -0.91
C SER A 175 11.66 -26.02 -1.29
N ARG A 176 12.14 -27.13 -1.88
CA ARG A 176 13.50 -27.21 -2.45
C ARG A 176 13.63 -26.50 -3.81
N THR A 177 12.51 -26.27 -4.49
CA THR A 177 12.48 -25.72 -5.86
C THR A 177 11.71 -24.41 -5.84
N THR A 178 12.41 -23.33 -5.54
CA THR A 178 11.86 -21.98 -5.59
C THR A 178 12.65 -21.20 -6.65
N PRO A 179 11.99 -20.44 -7.52
CA PRO A 179 12.70 -19.62 -8.49
C PRO A 179 13.60 -18.60 -7.77
N TRP A 180 14.57 -18.02 -8.47
CA TRP A 180 15.36 -16.93 -7.89
C TRP A 180 14.56 -15.62 -7.81
N VAL A 181 13.63 -15.44 -8.75
CA VAL A 181 12.81 -14.23 -8.93
C VAL A 181 11.42 -14.60 -9.45
N LEU A 182 10.39 -13.84 -9.07
CA LEU A 182 9.09 -13.84 -9.75
C LEU A 182 9.10 -12.66 -10.72
N ALA A 183 9.21 -12.94 -12.02
CA ALA A 183 9.30 -11.90 -13.04
C ALA A 183 7.95 -11.21 -13.25
N ALA A 184 7.97 -9.90 -13.52
CA ALA A 184 6.76 -9.20 -13.93
C ALA A 184 6.17 -9.83 -15.20
N THR A 185 4.88 -10.13 -15.15
CA THR A 185 4.10 -10.58 -16.30
C THR A 185 3.86 -9.38 -17.21
N THR A 186 4.70 -9.22 -18.23
CA THR A 186 4.42 -8.28 -19.32
C THR A 186 3.31 -8.85 -20.20
N PRO A 187 2.25 -8.06 -20.53
CA PRO A 187 1.21 -8.49 -21.47
C PRO A 187 1.75 -8.92 -22.84
N ASN A 188 2.98 -8.51 -23.17
CA ASN A 188 3.65 -8.78 -24.44
C ASN A 188 4.68 -9.92 -24.40
N HIS A 189 4.77 -10.69 -23.31
CA HIS A 189 5.47 -11.97 -23.32
C HIS A 189 4.55 -13.09 -23.83
N ILE A 190 3.82 -12.82 -24.92
CA ILE A 190 3.43 -13.89 -25.85
C ILE A 190 4.74 -14.59 -26.18
N GLN A 191 4.77 -15.90 -26.00
CA GLN A 191 5.89 -16.79 -26.26
C GLN A 191 6.56 -16.44 -27.60
N ARG A 192 7.52 -15.52 -27.59
CA ARG A 192 8.41 -15.34 -28.71
C ARG A 192 9.28 -16.57 -28.67
N SER A 193 8.93 -17.56 -29.49
CA SER A 193 9.85 -18.65 -29.83
C SER A 193 11.22 -18.03 -30.09
N PRO A 194 12.33 -18.61 -29.58
CA PRO A 194 13.67 -18.07 -29.78
C PRO A 194 13.80 -17.64 -31.24
N TYR A 195 14.05 -16.36 -31.48
CA TYR A 195 14.08 -15.83 -32.84
C TYR A 195 15.14 -16.61 -33.61
N GLN A 196 14.70 -17.50 -34.49
CA GLN A 196 15.58 -18.30 -35.33
C GLN A 196 15.89 -17.42 -36.55
N PRO A 197 17.15 -16.96 -36.71
CA PRO A 197 17.49 -16.07 -37.82
C PRO A 197 17.19 -16.77 -39.15
N SER A 198 16.68 -16.00 -40.12
CA SER A 198 16.38 -16.53 -41.45
C SER A 198 17.62 -17.22 -42.06
N PRO A 199 17.45 -18.20 -42.96
CA PRO A 199 18.58 -18.90 -43.59
C PRO A 199 19.59 -17.96 -44.27
N ASN A 200 19.14 -16.77 -44.69
CA ASN A 200 19.97 -15.76 -45.34
C ASN A 200 20.66 -14.78 -44.37
N HIS A 201 20.57 -14.99 -43.06
CA HIS A 201 21.20 -14.10 -42.08
C HIS A 201 22.73 -14.13 -42.20
N PRO A 202 23.43 -12.98 -42.19
CA PRO A 202 24.89 -12.88 -42.41
C PRO A 202 25.73 -13.81 -41.53
N TRP A 203 25.31 -14.03 -40.27
CA TRP A 203 25.99 -14.91 -39.32
C TRP A 203 25.85 -16.42 -39.62
N LYS A 204 24.79 -16.85 -40.31
CA LYS A 204 24.64 -18.25 -40.79
C LYS A 204 25.42 -18.50 -42.09
N ARG A 205 25.58 -17.47 -42.93
CA ARG A 205 26.33 -17.56 -44.19
C ARG A 205 27.81 -17.87 -43.99
N ARG A 206 28.43 -17.32 -42.95
CA ARG A 206 29.83 -17.62 -42.59
C ARG A 206 30.03 -19.09 -42.20
N ILE A 207 29.12 -19.65 -41.42
CA ILE A 207 29.23 -21.03 -40.94
C ILE A 207 29.12 -22.05 -42.10
N HIS A 208 28.26 -21.78 -43.09
CA HIS A 208 28.15 -22.65 -44.28
C HIS A 208 29.39 -22.61 -45.18
N ALA A 209 30.04 -21.44 -45.32
CA ALA A 209 31.25 -21.30 -46.11
C ALA A 209 32.45 -22.04 -45.47
N ASP A 210 32.58 -21.97 -44.15
CA ASP A 210 33.66 -22.65 -43.41
C ASP A 210 33.49 -24.18 -43.41
N ILE A 211 32.25 -24.69 -43.33
CA ILE A 211 31.95 -26.13 -43.40
C ILE A 211 32.25 -26.69 -44.80
N LEU A 212 31.87 -25.96 -45.86
CA LEU A 212 32.17 -26.36 -47.24
C LEU A 212 33.67 -26.29 -47.56
N ALA A 213 34.37 -25.30 -47.03
CA ALA A 213 35.83 -25.20 -47.14
C ALA A 213 36.54 -26.36 -46.42
N GLN A 214 36.05 -26.78 -45.25
CA GLN A 214 36.60 -27.95 -44.53
C GLN A 214 36.31 -29.29 -45.21
N GLN A 215 35.17 -29.44 -45.90
CA GLN A 215 34.84 -30.65 -46.66
C GLN A 215 35.66 -30.78 -47.96
N LEU A 216 36.04 -29.68 -48.61
CA LEU A 216 36.90 -29.69 -49.80
C LEU A 216 38.37 -29.99 -49.49
N VAL A 217 38.85 -29.68 -48.28
CA VAL A 217 40.22 -30.00 -47.83
C VAL A 217 40.36 -31.49 -47.45
N LYS A 218 39.30 -32.14 -46.95
CA LYS A 218 39.32 -33.57 -46.58
C LYS A 218 39.12 -34.55 -47.75
N GLY A 219 38.77 -34.07 -48.94
CA GLY A 219 38.53 -34.90 -50.14
C GLY A 219 39.71 -35.06 -51.11
N ARG A 220 40.90 -34.50 -50.79
CA ARG A 220 42.11 -34.57 -51.64
C ARG A 220 43.19 -35.43 -51.00
N HIS A 221 42.90 -36.69 -50.72
CA HIS A 221 43.91 -37.73 -50.50
C HIS A 221 43.38 -39.06 -51.00
N PHE A 222 43.49 -39.29 -52.30
CA PHE A 222 43.70 -40.59 -52.94
C PHE A 222 44.49 -40.34 -54.23
#